data_AF-A0A832CFK9-F1
#
_entry.id   AF-A0A832CFK9-F1
#
_cell.length_a   1.000
_cell.length_b   1.000
_cell.length_c   1.000
_cell.angle_alpha   90.00
_cell.angle_beta   90.00
_cell.angle_gamma   90.00
#
_symmetry.space_group_name_H-M   'P 1'
#
loop_
_entity.id
_entity.type
_entity.pdbx_description
1 polymer ?
#
loop_
_entity_poly.entity_id
_entity_poly.type
_entity_poly.pdbx_seq_one_letter_code
_entity_poly.pdbx_strand_id
1 'polypeptide(L)'
;MGKRKAVYASKIKRAVHMLFYRRHKKPGVKGWELRKALGADYPKVLSILDEYLKPLDLQVKTVFEEEKPTSEKPTLEELDKARFYITLRGGLTPKEAKMIGWR
;
A
#
# COMPACT_ATOMS: atom_id res chain seq x y z
N MET A 1 20.90 15.20 5.54
CA MET A 1 19.42 15.00 5.51
C MET A 1 18.86 15.25 6.90
N GLY A 2 17.78 16.03 7.06
CA GLY A 2 17.16 16.25 8.39
C GLY A 2 16.62 14.96 9.02
N LYS A 3 16.69 14.83 10.35
CA LYS A 3 16.29 13.60 11.10
C LYS A 3 14.93 13.04 10.69
N ARG A 4 13.92 13.90 10.46
CA ARG A 4 12.58 13.48 10.00
C ARG A 4 12.59 12.78 8.63
N LYS A 5 13.39 13.27 7.67
CA LYS A 5 13.47 12.67 6.32
C LYS A 5 14.06 11.25 6.39
N ALA A 6 15.08 11.04 7.24
CA ALA A 6 15.68 9.72 7.43
C ALA A 6 14.69 8.71 8.03
N VAL A 7 13.86 9.13 8.99
CA VAL A 7 12.81 8.29 9.58
C VAL A 7 11.74 7.89 8.55
N TYR A 8 11.27 8.84 7.72
CA TYR A 8 10.31 8.48 6.68
C TYR A 8 10.93 7.56 5.62
N ALA A 9 12.19 7.77 5.26
CA ALA A 9 12.89 6.90 4.31
C ALA A 9 12.97 5.44 4.81
N SER A 10 13.26 5.22 6.11
CA SER A 10 13.29 3.87 6.67
C SER A 10 11.89 3.24 6.74
N LYS A 11 10.85 4.02 7.09
CA LYS A 11 9.46 3.56 7.07
C LYS A 11 8.98 3.18 5.66
N ILE A 12 9.34 3.96 4.65
CA ILE A 12 9.00 3.66 3.24
C ILE A 12 9.63 2.33 2.82
N LYS A 13 10.93 2.11 3.09
CA LYS A 13 11.60 0.83 2.82
C LYS A 13 10.87 -0.35 3.47
N ARG A 14 10.45 -0.17 4.72
CA ARG A 14 9.71 -1.21 5.46
C ARG A 14 8.32 -1.46 4.88
N ALA A 15 7.61 -0.40 4.45
CA ALA A 15 6.34 -0.53 3.74
C ALA A 15 6.49 -1.31 2.42
N VAL A 16 7.54 -1.04 1.64
CA VAL A 16 7.86 -1.78 0.40
C VAL A 16 8.07 -3.27 0.68
N HIS A 17 8.89 -3.61 1.68
CA HIS A 17 9.11 -5.01 2.06
C HIS A 17 7.80 -5.71 2.44
N MET A 18 6.93 -5.02 3.16
CA MET A 18 5.64 -5.56 3.59
C MET A 18 4.68 -5.74 2.41
N LEU A 19 4.54 -4.75 1.53
CA LEU A 19 3.56 -4.77 0.44
C LEU A 19 3.94 -5.69 -0.72
N PHE A 20 5.23 -5.80 -1.05
CA PHE A 20 5.70 -6.63 -2.17
C PHE A 20 6.07 -8.06 -1.78
N TYR A 21 6.73 -8.26 -0.63
CA TYR A 21 7.44 -9.51 -0.36
C TYR A 21 6.89 -10.30 0.82
N ARG A 22 6.00 -9.71 1.63
CA ARG A 22 5.47 -10.43 2.79
C ARG A 22 4.51 -11.53 2.32
N ARG A 23 4.82 -12.76 2.71
CA ARG A 23 4.01 -13.94 2.37
C ARG A 23 2.69 -13.89 3.11
N HIS A 24 1.59 -13.80 2.36
CA HIS A 24 0.22 -13.89 2.86
C HIS A 24 -0.62 -14.77 1.93
N LYS A 25 -1.74 -15.31 2.44
CA LYS A 25 -2.70 -16.08 1.63
C LYS A 25 -3.43 -15.19 0.60
N LYS A 26 -3.71 -13.94 0.98
CA LYS A 26 -4.25 -12.90 0.09
C LYS A 26 -3.14 -11.87 -0.16
N PRO A 27 -3.03 -11.29 -1.37
CA PRO A 27 -2.04 -10.26 -1.66
C PRO A 27 -2.21 -9.05 -0.72
N GLY A 28 -1.11 -8.38 -0.43
CA GLY A 28 -1.08 -7.20 0.44
C GLY A 28 -1.09 -7.50 1.94
N VAL A 29 -1.31 -6.44 2.71
CA VAL A 29 -1.12 -6.39 4.16
C VAL A 29 -2.29 -5.66 4.82
N LYS A 30 -2.73 -6.09 6.00
CA LYS A 30 -3.79 -5.38 6.74
C LYS A 30 -3.27 -4.08 7.37
N GLY A 31 -4.12 -3.05 7.49
CA GLY A 31 -3.74 -1.75 8.04
C GLY A 31 -3.18 -1.84 9.46
N TRP A 32 -3.76 -2.67 10.33
CA TRP A 32 -3.25 -2.88 11.69
C TRP A 32 -1.81 -3.42 11.71
N GLU A 33 -1.41 -4.22 10.70
CA GLU A 33 -0.03 -4.71 10.57
C GLU A 33 0.92 -3.59 10.14
N LEU A 34 0.47 -2.70 9.24
CA LEU A 34 1.21 -1.51 8.85
C LEU A 34 1.35 -0.55 10.03
N ARG A 35 0.29 -0.32 10.80
CA ARG A 35 0.32 0.49 12.02
C ARG A 35 1.31 -0.06 13.04
N LYS A 36 1.32 -1.38 13.26
CA LYS A 36 2.28 -2.04 14.15
C LYS A 36 3.74 -1.86 13.70
N ALA A 37 3.98 -1.87 12.39
CA ALA A 37 5.34 -1.81 11.83
C ALA A 37 5.86 -0.39 11.57
N LEU A 38 4.98 0.55 11.22
CA LEU A 38 5.32 1.90 10.75
C LEU A 38 4.89 2.99 11.72
N GLY A 39 3.94 2.70 12.63
CA GLY A 39 3.32 3.64 13.56
C GLY A 39 1.98 4.19 13.04
N ALA A 40 1.35 5.06 13.84
CA ALA A 40 0.05 5.66 13.52
C ALA A 40 0.06 6.57 12.28
N ASP A 41 1.25 7.01 11.85
CA ASP A 41 1.45 7.83 10.64
C ASP A 41 1.62 7.00 9.36
N TYR A 42 1.35 5.69 9.40
CA TYR A 42 1.45 4.83 8.23
C TYR A 42 0.64 5.32 7.00
N PRO A 43 -0.55 5.95 7.12
CA PRO A 43 -1.27 6.43 5.93
C PRO A 43 -0.46 7.48 5.16
N LYS A 44 0.29 8.32 5.88
CA LYS A 44 1.20 9.31 5.28
C LYS A 44 2.41 8.63 4.64
N VAL A 45 2.94 7.56 5.24
CA VAL A 45 4.02 6.76 4.64
C VAL A 45 3.55 6.15 3.32
N LEU A 46 2.32 5.62 3.28
CA LEU A 46 1.71 5.08 2.06
C LEU A 46 1.49 6.15 1.00
N SER A 47 1.04 7.36 1.36
CA SER A 47 0.87 8.44 0.38
C SER A 47 2.21 8.84 -0.24
N ILE A 48 3.28 8.92 0.56
CA ILE A 48 4.61 9.22 0.03
C ILE A 48 5.11 8.07 -0.86
N LEU A 49 4.88 6.82 -0.46
CA LEU A 49 5.22 5.66 -1.28
C LEU A 49 4.46 5.67 -2.61
N ASP A 50 3.18 6.04 -2.62
CA ASP A 50 2.37 6.13 -3.85
C ASP A 50 2.97 7.11 -4.87
N GLU A 51 3.50 8.26 -4.41
CA GLU A 51 4.22 9.21 -5.26
C GLU A 51 5.51 8.62 -5.85
N TYR A 52 6.23 7.78 -5.09
CA TYR A 52 7.41 7.06 -5.62
C TYR A 52 7.03 5.95 -6.62
N LEU A 53 5.84 5.38 -6.50
CA LEU A 53 5.34 4.33 -7.39
C LEU A 53 4.76 4.89 -8.69
N LYS A 54 4.30 6.14 -8.69
CA LYS A 54 3.69 6.80 -9.85
C LYS A 54 4.54 6.78 -11.13
N PRO A 55 5.86 7.07 -11.10
CA PRO A 55 6.71 6.95 -12.30
C PRO A 55 6.89 5.52 -12.82
N LEU A 56 6.59 4.51 -12.00
CA LEU A 56 6.66 3.10 -12.35
C LEU A 56 5.31 2.53 -12.82
N ASP A 57 4.31 3.40 -13.02
CA ASP A 57 2.92 3.04 -13.29
C ASP A 57 2.31 2.11 -12.23
N LEU A 58 2.73 2.29 -10.98
CA LEU A 58 2.22 1.56 -9.82
C LEU A 58 1.46 2.49 -8.87
N GLN A 59 0.56 1.91 -8.08
CA GLN A 59 -0.18 2.60 -7.03
C GLN A 59 -0.48 1.68 -5.85
N VAL A 60 -0.64 2.28 -4.67
CA VAL A 60 -1.15 1.61 -3.47
C VAL A 60 -2.67 1.61 -3.51
N LYS A 61 -3.29 0.42 -3.53
CA LYS A 61 -4.75 0.26 -3.50
C LYS A 61 -5.22 -0.22 -2.13
N THR A 62 -6.24 0.46 -1.63
CA THR A 62 -6.92 0.13 -0.37
C THR A 62 -8.21 -0.61 -0.68
N VAL A 63 -8.41 -1.77 -0.04
CA VAL A 63 -9.65 -2.56 -0.14
C VAL A 63 -10.19 -2.82 1.25
N PHE A 64 -11.45 -2.47 1.45
CA PHE A 64 -12.20 -2.74 2.68
C PHE A 64 -12.94 -4.08 2.50
N GLU A 65 -12.61 -5.08 3.32
CA GLU A 65 -13.14 -6.45 3.18
C GLU A 65 -14.55 -6.62 3.78
N GLU A 66 -14.95 -5.78 4.75
CA GLU A 66 -16.18 -5.97 5.54
C GLU A 66 -17.18 -4.84 5.30
N GLU A 67 -16.83 -3.60 5.64
CA GLU A 67 -17.70 -2.43 5.49
C GLU A 67 -17.02 -1.38 4.61
N LYS A 68 -17.73 -0.88 3.59
CA LYS A 68 -17.29 0.34 2.91
C LYS A 68 -17.34 1.47 3.94
N PRO A 69 -16.27 2.29 4.06
CA PRO A 69 -16.25 3.37 5.03
C PRO A 69 -17.44 4.29 4.79
N THR A 70 -18.14 4.63 5.87
CA THR A 70 -19.36 5.44 5.85
C THR A 70 -19.05 6.92 5.55
N SER A 71 -17.78 7.30 5.60
CA SER A 71 -17.28 8.67 5.45
C SER A 71 -16.34 8.83 4.25
N GLU A 72 -16.34 10.00 3.61
CA GLU A 72 -15.44 10.34 2.50
C GLU A 72 -13.95 10.22 2.86
N LYS A 73 -13.60 10.38 4.15
CA LYS A 73 -12.26 10.12 4.68
C LYS A 73 -12.35 9.01 5.73
N PRO A 74 -11.81 7.81 5.46
CA PRO A 74 -11.81 6.72 6.42
C PRO A 74 -10.98 7.08 7.65
N THR A 75 -11.52 6.78 8.81
CA THR A 75 -10.85 6.88 10.10
C THR A 75 -9.67 5.91 10.18
N LEU A 76 -8.74 6.14 11.12
CA LEU A 76 -7.59 5.24 11.33
C LEU A 76 -8.03 3.80 11.67
N GLU A 77 -9.14 3.64 12.39
CA GLU A 77 -9.66 2.33 12.77
C GLU A 77 -10.27 1.58 11.58
N GLU A 78 -10.96 2.29 10.67
CA GLU A 78 -11.45 1.72 9.42
C GLU A 78 -10.27 1.34 8.50
N LEU A 79 -9.23 2.17 8.45
CA LEU A 79 -8.01 1.86 7.70
C LEU A 79 -7.28 0.65 8.29
N ASP A 80 -7.28 0.46 9.61
CA ASP A 80 -6.65 -0.68 10.26
C ASP A 80 -7.31 -2.02 9.86
N LYS A 81 -8.63 -2.01 9.57
CA LYS A 81 -9.37 -3.16 9.02
C LYS A 81 -9.13 -3.36 7.52
N ALA A 82 -8.77 -2.31 6.79
CA ALA A 82 -8.52 -2.37 5.36
C ALA A 82 -7.27 -3.19 4.99
N ARG A 83 -7.24 -3.66 3.75
CA ARG A 83 -6.09 -4.35 3.15
C ARG A 83 -5.47 -3.46 2.08
N PHE A 84 -4.16 -3.29 2.18
CA PHE A 84 -3.37 -2.48 1.25
C PHE A 84 -2.51 -3.40 0.40
N TYR A 85 -2.53 -3.21 -0.91
CA TYR A 85 -1.68 -3.93 -1.86
C TYR A 85 -1.26 -3.01 -2.99
N ILE A 86 -0.28 -3.45 -3.78
CA ILE A 86 0.22 -2.68 -4.92
C ILE A 86 -0.42 -3.23 -6.19
N THR A 87 -0.88 -2.32 -7.04
CA THR A 87 -1.50 -2.62 -8.33
C THR A 87 -0.97 -1.64 -9.37
N LEU A 88 -1.22 -1.95 -10.64
CA LEU A 88 -0.96 -1.02 -11.73
C LEU A 88 -1.86 0.22 -11.60
N ARG A 89 -1.30 1.37 -11.94
CA ARG A 89 -1.99 2.66 -12.00
C ARG A 89 -2.73 2.80 -13.31
N GLY A 90 -2.05 2.52 -14.42
CA GLY A 90 -2.64 2.41 -15.74
C GLY A 90 -3.27 1.04 -16.00
N GLY A 91 -3.91 0.94 -17.17
CA GLY A 91 -4.30 -0.34 -17.74
C GLY A 91 -3.15 -0.95 -18.52
N LEU A 92 -3.13 -2.27 -18.62
CA LEU A 92 -2.24 -2.97 -19.54
C LEU A 92 -2.85 -3.02 -20.92
N THR A 93 -1.98 -2.97 -21.93
CA THR A 93 -2.42 -3.27 -23.29
C THR A 93 -2.88 -4.73 -23.39
N PRO A 94 -3.77 -5.09 -24.33
CA PRO A 94 -4.19 -6.48 -24.52
C PRO A 94 -3.03 -7.46 -24.76
N LYS A 95 -1.91 -6.98 -25.29
CA LYS A 95 -0.68 -7.78 -25.50
C LYS A 95 0.02 -8.08 -24.18
N GLU A 96 0.18 -7.08 -23.32
CA GLU A 96 0.78 -7.24 -21.98
C GLU A 96 -0.13 -8.05 -21.07
N ALA A 97 -1.45 -7.86 -21.18
CA ALA A 97 -2.44 -8.59 -20.41
C ALA A 97 -2.40 -10.12 -20.65
N LYS A 98 -1.90 -10.57 -21.80
CA LYS A 98 -1.66 -12.00 -22.08
C LYS A 98 -0.39 -12.54 -21.44
N MET A 99 0.53 -11.66 -21.03
CA MET A 99 1.83 -12.01 -20.44
C MET A 99 1.84 -11.93 -18.91
N ILE A 100 0.81 -11.32 -18.29
CA ILE A 100 0.61 -11.30 -16.84
C ILE A 100 -0.23 -12.49 -16.36
N GLY A 101 0.04 -12.91 -15.12
CA GLY A 101 -0.61 -14.02 -14.44
C GLY A 101 0.40 -15.00 -13.87
N TRP A 102 0.04 -15.68 -12.80
CA TRP A 102 0.74 -16.90 -12.38
C TRP A 102 0.13 -18.06 -13.17
N ARG A 103 0.92 -18.64 -14.06
CA ARG A 103 0.61 -19.93 -14.67
C ARG A 103 0.82 -21.04 -13.65
#